data_AF-A0A2K3K9V0-F1
#
_entry.id   AF-A0A2K3K9V0-F1
#
_cell.length_a   1.000
_cell.length_b   1.000
_cell.length_c   1.000
_cell.angle_alpha   90.00
_cell.angle_beta   90.00
_cell.angle_gamma   90.00
#
_symmetry.space_group_name_H-M   'P 1'
#
loop_
_entity.id
_entity.type
_entity.pdbx_description
1 polymer ?
#
loop_
_entity_poly.entity_id
_entity_poly.type
_entity_poly.pdbx_seq_one_letter_code
_entity_poly.pdbx_strand_id
1 'polypeptide(L)'
;MINDAFGVDRHQASGTEFEFNDAQGEGVASTVPQETNEAKEFYELVRDGEEPLYEGCKKYSKLSFLVKLYHIKCFSRMTDKAMTMILELLNDAFEHAKIPSSFYEAKKTIS
;
A
#
# COMPACT_ATOMS: atom_id res chain seq x y z
N MET A 1 -13.85 11.22 28.50
CA MET A 1 -12.41 10.94 28.71
C MET A 1 -11.82 10.46 27.40
N ILE A 2 -11.14 11.34 26.65
CA ILE A 2 -10.33 10.98 25.44
C ILE A 2 -9.32 12.09 25.04
N ASN A 3 -9.19 13.20 25.78
CA ASN A 3 -8.48 14.39 25.27
C ASN A 3 -7.09 14.68 25.85
N ASP A 4 -6.43 13.76 26.55
CA ASP A 4 -5.14 14.04 27.22
C ASP A 4 -3.92 13.32 26.58
N ALA A 5 -3.85 13.21 25.25
CA ALA A 5 -2.74 12.50 24.57
C ALA A 5 -1.79 13.38 23.75
N PHE A 6 -1.97 14.70 23.71
CA PHE A 6 -1.02 15.58 23.03
C PHE A 6 -0.67 16.76 23.93
N GLY A 7 0.50 16.67 24.57
CA GLY A 7 1.08 17.69 25.43
C GLY A 7 1.37 18.98 24.69
N VAL A 8 0.35 19.85 24.65
CA VAL A 8 0.49 21.25 24.23
C VAL A 8 0.65 22.08 25.49
N ASP A 9 1.90 22.20 25.97
CA ASP A 9 2.25 23.23 26.94
C ASP A 9 2.32 24.58 26.23
N ARG A 10 1.20 25.31 26.28
CA ARG A 10 1.13 26.74 25.99
C ARG A 10 1.45 27.51 27.27
N HIS A 11 2.68 27.97 27.40
CA HIS A 11 2.99 29.11 28.26
C HIS A 11 3.80 30.16 27.49
N GLN A 12 3.07 31.17 27.04
CA GLN A 12 3.30 32.60 27.24
C GLN A 12 4.62 33.24 26.78
N ALA A 13 4.47 33.98 25.66
CA ALA A 13 5.03 35.30 25.33
C ALA A 13 6.17 35.90 26.19
N SER A 14 7.30 36.17 25.54
CA SER A 14 7.91 37.51 25.56
C SER A 14 8.76 37.68 24.29
N GLY A 15 8.60 38.83 23.63
CA GLY A 15 9.30 39.15 22.40
C GLY A 15 10.74 39.58 22.65
N THR A 16 11.62 39.20 21.74
CA THR A 16 12.78 40.00 21.37
C THR A 16 12.91 39.89 19.86
N GLU A 17 12.67 41.01 19.19
CA GLU A 17 13.15 41.28 17.84
C GLU A 17 14.65 40.96 17.81
N PHE A 18 15.09 40.13 16.85
CA PHE A 18 16.50 40.00 16.55
C PHE A 18 16.68 40.03 15.04
N GLU A 19 17.51 40.98 14.63
CA GLU A 19 17.67 41.54 13.30
C GLU A 19 18.23 40.53 12.30
N PHE A 20 17.84 40.70 11.03
CA PHE A 20 18.42 40.01 9.89
C PHE A 20 19.90 40.35 9.78
N ASN A 21 20.76 39.33 9.84
CA ASN A 21 22.14 39.42 9.36
C ASN A 21 22.30 38.51 8.14
N ASP A 22 22.46 39.14 6.98
CA ASP A 22 22.91 38.52 5.75
C ASP A 22 24.38 38.10 5.89
N ALA A 23 24.65 36.80 5.90
CA ALA A 23 25.98 36.25 5.67
C ALA A 23 25.88 34.84 5.07
N GLN A 24 25.97 34.80 3.74
CA GLN A 24 26.58 33.76 2.90
C GLN A 24 26.65 32.31 3.43
N GLY A 25 25.87 31.45 2.77
CA GLY A 25 26.39 30.20 2.21
C GLY A 25 26.46 29.01 3.16
N GLU A 26 25.46 28.13 3.05
CA GLU A 26 25.69 26.69 2.85
C GLU A 26 24.40 26.11 2.28
N GLY A 27 24.49 25.59 1.06
CA GLY A 27 23.36 24.93 0.41
C GLY A 27 22.90 23.79 1.30
N VAL A 28 21.68 23.89 1.81
CA VAL A 28 21.00 22.75 2.43
C VAL A 28 20.90 21.72 1.32
N ALA A 29 21.84 20.77 1.33
CA ALA A 29 21.77 19.58 0.51
C ALA A 29 20.39 19.01 0.79
N SER A 30 19.50 19.13 -0.20
CA SER A 30 18.34 18.26 -0.28
C SER A 30 18.94 16.87 -0.31
N THR A 31 19.01 16.24 0.86
CA THR A 31 19.21 14.82 0.98
C THR A 31 17.94 14.23 0.39
N VAL A 32 17.94 14.12 -0.95
CA VAL A 32 17.09 13.18 -1.66
C VAL A 32 17.29 11.89 -0.87
N PRO A 33 16.26 11.36 -0.19
CA PRO A 33 16.41 10.10 0.51
C PRO A 33 16.94 9.13 -0.53
N GLN A 34 18.15 8.62 -0.31
CA GLN A 34 18.74 7.64 -1.19
C GLN A 34 17.82 6.44 -1.08
N GLU A 35 16.92 6.29 -2.06
CA GLU A 35 15.93 5.21 -2.06
C GLU A 35 16.71 3.91 -1.98
N THR A 36 16.53 3.19 -0.87
CA THR A 36 17.15 1.89 -0.73
C THR A 36 16.52 0.96 -1.76
N ASN A 37 17.26 -0.05 -2.20
CA ASN A 37 16.76 -0.97 -3.22
C ASN A 37 15.44 -1.64 -2.79
N GLU A 38 15.29 -1.88 -1.49
CA GLU A 38 14.09 -2.44 -0.86
C GLU A 38 12.87 -1.50 -0.95
N ALA A 39 13.07 -0.19 -0.75
CA ALA A 39 12.00 0.79 -0.89
C ALA A 39 11.46 0.83 -2.33
N LYS A 40 12.37 0.78 -3.30
CA LYS A 40 12.02 0.76 -4.72
C LYS A 40 11.25 -0.52 -5.09
N GLU A 41 11.72 -1.69 -4.66
CA GLU A 41 11.03 -2.97 -4.88
C GLU A 41 9.62 -2.97 -4.27
N PHE A 42 9.46 -2.40 -3.07
CA PHE A 42 8.15 -2.25 -2.43
C PHE A 42 7.21 -1.36 -3.25
N TYR A 43 7.67 -0.19 -3.72
CA TYR A 43 6.83 0.70 -4.54
C TYR A 43 6.44 0.07 -5.88
N GLU A 44 7.33 -0.72 -6.49
CA GLU A 44 6.99 -1.47 -7.71
C GLU A 44 5.91 -2.51 -7.46
N LEU A 45 5.96 -3.22 -6.33
CA LEU A 45 4.94 -4.19 -5.92
C LEU A 45 3.59 -3.52 -5.66
N VAL A 46 3.58 -2.40 -4.94
CA VAL A 46 2.35 -1.62 -4.69
C VAL A 46 1.74 -1.17 -6.01
N ARG A 47 2.55 -0.62 -6.92
CA ARG A 47 2.09 -0.17 -8.23
C ARG A 47 1.49 -1.33 -9.05
N ASP A 48 2.12 -2.52 -9.02
CA ASP A 48 1.56 -3.70 -9.68
C ASP A 48 0.21 -4.13 -9.07
N GLY A 49 0.10 -4.07 -7.74
CA GLY A 49 -1.12 -4.41 -7.01
C GLY A 49 -2.28 -3.44 -7.24
N GLU A 50 -1.99 -2.17 -7.52
CA GLU A 50 -2.98 -1.12 -7.84
C GLU A 50 -3.53 -1.23 -9.25
N GLU A 51 -2.90 -1.99 -10.15
CA GLU A 51 -3.41 -2.19 -11.50
C GLU A 51 -4.85 -2.76 -11.48
N PRO A 52 -5.69 -2.35 -12.45
CA PRO A 52 -7.04 -2.89 -12.55
C PRO A 52 -7.00 -4.41 -12.80
N LEU A 53 -7.97 -5.12 -12.23
CA LEU A 53 -8.04 -6.59 -12.32
C LEU A 53 -8.10 -7.08 -13.76
N TYR A 54 -8.73 -6.33 -14.64
CA TYR A 54 -8.76 -6.52 -16.09
C TYR A 54 -8.92 -5.14 -16.75
N GLU A 55 -8.71 -5.04 -18.07
CA GLU A 55 -8.82 -3.77 -18.77
C GLU A 55 -10.21 -3.13 -18.60
N GLY A 56 -10.24 -1.87 -18.16
CA GLY A 56 -11.49 -1.15 -17.89
C GLY A 56 -12.17 -1.48 -16.56
N CYS A 57 -11.63 -2.38 -15.73
CA CYS A 57 -12.17 -2.68 -14.41
C CYS A 57 -11.99 -1.49 -13.45
N LYS A 58 -13.09 -0.77 -13.16
CA LYS A 58 -13.09 0.37 -12.22
C LYS A 58 -13.37 -0.01 -10.77
N LYS A 59 -13.87 -1.23 -10.54
CA LYS A 59 -14.34 -1.67 -9.22
C LYS A 59 -13.25 -2.35 -8.40
N TYR A 60 -12.34 -3.05 -9.06
CA TYR A 60 -11.32 -3.88 -8.42
C TYR A 60 -9.96 -3.70 -9.07
N SER A 61 -8.96 -3.34 -8.27
CA SER A 61 -7.55 -3.62 -8.56
C SER A 61 -7.21 -5.08 -8.27
N LYS A 62 -6.05 -5.57 -8.74
CA LYS A 62 -5.52 -6.89 -8.39
C LYS A 62 -5.53 -7.10 -6.89
N LEU A 63 -4.90 -6.19 -6.14
CA LEU A 63 -4.75 -6.33 -4.68
C LEU A 63 -6.10 -6.35 -3.98
N SER A 64 -7.02 -5.44 -4.36
CA SER A 64 -8.35 -5.39 -3.74
C SER A 64 -9.17 -6.67 -3.99
N PHE A 65 -9.01 -7.28 -5.16
CA PHE A 65 -9.64 -8.55 -5.49
C PHE A 65 -9.07 -9.68 -4.61
N LEU A 66 -7.74 -9.78 -4.51
CA LEU A 66 -7.08 -10.79 -3.69
C LEU A 66 -7.47 -10.66 -2.21
N VAL A 67 -7.46 -9.45 -1.64
CA VAL A 67 -7.86 -9.23 -0.24
C VAL A 67 -9.29 -9.72 0.01
N LYS A 68 -10.24 -9.42 -0.89
CA LYS A 68 -11.62 -9.92 -0.77
C LYS A 68 -11.71 -11.43 -0.92
N LEU A 69 -10.95 -12.02 -1.84
CA LEU A 69 -10.87 -13.47 -2.02
C LEU A 69 -10.37 -14.15 -0.73
N TYR A 70 -9.32 -13.60 -0.11
CA TYR A 70 -8.79 -14.06 1.17
C TYR A 70 -9.83 -13.97 2.28
N HIS A 71 -10.55 -12.86 2.35
CA HIS A 71 -11.62 -12.68 3.33
C HIS A 71 -12.71 -13.75 3.18
N ILE A 72 -13.18 -14.01 1.95
CA ILE A 72 -14.19 -15.04 1.65
C ILE A 72 -13.69 -16.42 2.08
N LYS A 73 -12.45 -16.78 1.71
CA LYS A 73 -11.86 -18.07 2.08
C LYS A 73 -11.83 -18.28 3.59
N CYS A 74 -11.29 -17.31 4.32
CA CYS A 74 -11.14 -17.37 5.77
C CYS A 74 -12.50 -17.41 6.47
N PHE A 75 -13.42 -16.54 6.06
CA PHE A 75 -14.77 -16.48 6.62
C PHE A 75 -15.56 -17.76 6.37
N SER A 76 -15.47 -18.30 5.15
CA SER A 76 -16.20 -19.50 4.73
C SER A 76 -15.47 -20.80 5.07
N ARG A 77 -14.30 -20.73 5.72
CA ARG A 77 -13.42 -21.87 6.07
C ARG A 77 -13.11 -22.79 4.88
N MET A 78 -12.95 -22.21 3.70
CA MET A 78 -12.68 -22.96 2.49
C MET A 78 -11.25 -23.50 2.50
N THR A 79 -11.11 -24.75 2.03
CA THR A 79 -9.78 -25.35 1.84
C THR A 79 -9.05 -24.65 0.69
N ASP A 80 -7.72 -24.67 0.74
CA ASP A 80 -6.88 -24.12 -0.34
C ASP A 80 -7.23 -24.78 -1.68
N LYS A 81 -7.50 -26.10 -1.67
CA LYS A 81 -7.94 -26.85 -2.85
C LYS A 81 -9.26 -26.32 -3.42
N ALA A 82 -10.27 -26.09 -2.58
CA ALA A 82 -11.55 -25.55 -3.04
C ALA A 82 -11.40 -24.15 -3.65
N MET A 83 -10.59 -23.30 -3.03
CA MET A 83 -10.32 -21.96 -3.56
C MET A 83 -9.53 -21.99 -4.86
N THR A 84 -8.54 -22.87 -4.98
CA THR A 84 -7.79 -23.06 -6.23
C THR A 84 -8.73 -23.48 -7.37
N MET A 85 -9.62 -24.45 -7.17
CA MET A 85 -10.59 -24.85 -8.21
C MET A 85 -11.49 -23.69 -8.67
N ILE A 86 -11.89 -22.80 -7.75
CA ILE A 86 -12.66 -21.60 -8.10
C ILE A 86 -11.81 -20.62 -8.90
N LEU A 87 -10.56 -20.41 -8.50
CA LEU A 87 -9.65 -19.52 -9.22
C LEU A 87 -9.35 -20.02 -10.63
N GLU A 88 -9.15 -21.32 -10.80
CA GLU A 88 -9.00 -21.96 -12.11
C GLU A 88 -10.22 -21.71 -12.98
N LEU A 89 -11.43 -21.92 -12.45
CA LEU A 89 -12.68 -21.66 -13.17
C LEU A 89 -12.84 -20.18 -13.55
N LEU A 90 -12.50 -19.26 -12.65
CA LEU A 90 -12.56 -17.82 -12.93
C LEU A 90 -11.52 -17.41 -13.98
N ASN A 91 -10.32 -17.99 -13.95
CA ASN A 91 -9.30 -17.71 -14.95
C ASN A 91 -9.73 -18.20 -16.34
N ASP A 92 -10.30 -19.41 -16.42
CA ASP A 92 -10.87 -19.98 -17.65
C ASP A 92 -12.04 -19.15 -18.21
N ALA A 93 -12.94 -18.68 -17.35
CA ALA A 93 -14.09 -17.85 -17.76
C ALA A 93 -13.69 -16.40 -18.14
N PHE A 94 -12.58 -15.89 -17.60
CA PHE A 94 -12.13 -14.51 -17.74
C PHE A 94 -10.66 -14.45 -18.18
N GLU A 95 -10.35 -15.00 -19.36
CA GLU A 95 -8.97 -15.14 -19.89
C GLU A 95 -8.16 -13.82 -19.93
N HIS A 96 -8.84 -12.67 -20.01
CA HIS A 96 -8.22 -11.34 -20.06
C HIS A 96 -7.99 -10.72 -18.67
N ALA A 97 -8.45 -11.37 -17.60
CA ALA A 97 -8.31 -10.88 -16.25
C ALA A 97 -7.03 -11.40 -15.59
N LYS A 98 -6.39 -10.52 -14.81
CA LYS A 98 -5.16 -10.77 -14.05
C LYS A 98 -5.47 -11.52 -12.75
N ILE A 99 -6.21 -12.62 -12.86
CA ILE A 99 -6.61 -13.49 -11.74
C ILE A 99 -5.53 -14.57 -11.56
N PRO A 100 -5.01 -14.81 -10.35
CA PRO A 100 -4.04 -15.87 -10.11
C PRO A 100 -4.67 -17.25 -10.36
N SER A 101 -3.89 -18.17 -10.93
CA SER A 101 -4.34 -19.53 -11.25
C SER A 101 -4.49 -20.44 -10.03
N SER A 102 -3.96 -20.05 -8.87
CA SER A 102 -4.10 -20.82 -7.63
C SER A 102 -4.10 -19.96 -6.39
N PHE A 103 -4.59 -20.53 -5.29
CA PHE A 103 -4.58 -19.83 -4.00
C PHE A 103 -3.15 -19.62 -3.46
N TYR A 104 -2.22 -20.50 -3.81
CA TYR A 104 -0.81 -20.35 -3.44
C TYR A 104 -0.17 -19.12 -4.12
N GLU A 105 -0.38 -18.98 -5.44
CA GLU A 105 0.09 -17.82 -6.20
C GLU A 105 -0.54 -16.53 -5.65
N ALA A 106 -1.84 -16.56 -5.37
CA ALA A 106 -2.54 -15.44 -4.72
C ALA A 106 -1.92 -15.05 -3.38
N LYS A 107 -1.41 -16.03 -2.59
CA LYS A 107 -0.76 -15.78 -1.31
C LYS A 107 0.56 -15.08 -1.46
N LYS A 108 1.36 -15.53 -2.42
CA LYS A 108 2.69 -15.01 -2.70
C LYS A 108 2.64 -13.54 -3.16
N THR A 109 1.52 -13.09 -3.74
CA THR A 109 1.35 -11.67 -4.10
C THR A 109 1.12 -10.77 -2.89
N ILE A 110 0.56 -11.29 -1.79
CA ILE A 110 0.25 -10.51 -0.58
C ILE A 110 1.34 -10.62 0.49
N SER A 111 2.05 -11.76 0.51
CA SER A 111 2.99 -12.16 1.56
C SER A 111 4.44 -11.99 1.14
#